data_AF-A0A354CYG1-F1
#
_entry.id   AF-A0A354CYG1-F1
#
_cell.length_a   1.000
_cell.length_b   1.000
_cell.length_c   1.000
_cell.angle_alpha   90.00
_cell.angle_beta   90.00
_cell.angle_gamma   90.00
#
_symmetry.space_group_name_H-M   'P 1'
#
loop_
_entity.id
_entity.type
_entity.pdbx_description
1 polymer ?
#
loop_
_entity_poly.entity_id
_entity_poly.type
_entity_poly.pdbx_seq_one_letter_code
_entity_poly.pdbx_strand_id
1 'polypeptide(L)'
;MALHPEFPASPYAVLRPDQRWFPASEELRSTAYEKLLPPLVANIRAEVHKWREAGYADASATSRALLRWWFDTEHPYEQADGTLAPFRYYFAQREAVETVIWLHDVRRVRDKFDLLRFDASGAVSAGMFDEEWPRYVVKMATGAGKTKALSLLIAWSFFHKLHEPDSTLARNFLVIAPNIIVL
;
A
#
# COMPACT_ATOMS: atom_id res chain seq x y z
N MET A 1 23.73 -10.74 5.74
CA MET A 1 22.58 -10.57 4.84
C MET A 1 22.04 -9.17 5.07
N ALA A 2 21.69 -8.43 4.02
CA ALA A 2 21.20 -7.04 4.10
C ALA A 2 19.77 -6.91 4.69
N LEU A 3 19.34 -7.84 5.54
CA LEU A 3 18.02 -7.86 6.18
C LEU A 3 18.16 -7.50 7.65
N HIS A 4 17.20 -6.73 8.17
CA HIS A 4 17.12 -6.45 9.60
C HIS A 4 17.08 -7.75 10.42
N PRO A 5 17.74 -7.84 11.59
CA PRO A 5 17.76 -9.04 12.41
C PRO A 5 16.37 -9.56 12.82
N GLU A 6 15.42 -8.64 13.03
CA GLU A 6 14.04 -8.96 13.39
C GLU A 6 13.10 -9.11 12.17
N PHE A 7 13.64 -9.25 10.96
CA PHE A 7 12.81 -9.41 9.77
C PHE A 7 12.00 -10.72 9.86
N PRO A 8 10.66 -10.68 9.75
CA PRO A 8 9.83 -11.86 9.96
C PRO A 8 9.97 -12.88 8.82
N ALA A 9 9.93 -14.16 9.17
CA ALA A 9 9.94 -15.25 8.19
C ALA A 9 8.57 -15.46 7.52
N SER A 10 7.48 -15.03 8.17
CA SER A 10 6.13 -15.20 7.63
C SER A 10 5.76 -14.06 6.67
N PRO A 11 5.30 -14.34 5.44
CA PRO A 11 4.86 -13.31 4.49
C PRO A 11 3.54 -12.64 4.90
N TYR A 12 2.87 -13.19 5.91
CA TYR A 12 1.63 -12.68 6.48
C TYR A 12 1.85 -11.79 7.70
N ALA A 13 3.06 -11.78 8.27
CA ALA A 13 3.37 -10.96 9.43
C ALA A 13 3.37 -9.47 9.03
N VAL A 14 2.74 -8.64 9.84
CA VAL A 14 2.78 -7.19 9.68
C VAL A 14 4.22 -6.74 9.92
N LEU A 15 4.82 -6.11 8.91
CA LEU A 15 6.20 -5.65 8.96
C LEU A 15 6.24 -4.20 9.46
N ARG A 16 7.11 -3.92 10.43
CA ARG A 16 7.35 -2.54 10.84
C ARG A 16 8.13 -1.77 9.76
N PRO A 17 7.88 -0.47 9.55
CA PRO A 17 8.54 0.30 8.50
C PRO A 17 10.08 0.31 8.59
N ASP A 18 10.62 0.19 9.80
CA ASP A 18 12.04 0.13 10.12
C ASP A 18 12.65 -1.26 9.94
N GLN A 19 11.87 -2.34 9.87
CA GLN A 19 12.37 -3.71 9.70
C GLN A 19 12.47 -4.09 8.21
N ARG A 20 13.51 -3.63 7.51
CA ARG A 20 13.65 -3.85 6.05
C ARG A 20 14.99 -4.35 5.59
N TRP A 21 14.97 -4.77 4.32
CA TRP A 21 16.15 -4.89 3.49
C TRP A 21 16.76 -3.52 3.19
N PHE A 22 18.08 -3.42 3.29
CA PHE A 22 18.83 -2.19 3.05
C PHE A 22 20.07 -2.49 2.17
N PRO A 23 20.24 -1.83 1.00
CA PRO A 23 21.36 -2.11 0.09
C PRO A 23 22.70 -1.53 0.55
N ALA A 24 23.00 -1.55 1.85
CA ALA A 24 24.28 -1.12 2.42
C ALA A 24 24.49 -1.77 3.80
N SER A 25 25.65 -1.52 4.43
CA SER A 25 25.93 -2.03 5.77
C SER A 25 25.00 -1.40 6.80
N GLU A 26 24.71 -2.12 7.89
CA GLU A 26 23.75 -1.68 8.92
C GLU A 26 24.17 -0.33 9.54
N GLU A 27 25.48 -0.04 9.62
CA GLU A 27 25.98 1.23 10.16
C GLU A 27 25.55 2.46 9.34
N LEU A 28 25.24 2.28 8.05
CA LEU A 28 24.80 3.36 7.15
C LEU A 28 23.27 3.56 7.16
N ARG A 29 22.52 2.76 7.92
CA ARG A 29 21.05 2.81 7.95
C ARG A 29 20.53 4.14 8.49
N SER A 30 21.16 4.73 9.49
CA SER A 30 20.70 6.00 10.06
C SER A 30 21.01 7.22 9.19
N THR A 31 21.97 7.12 8.25
CA THR A 31 22.50 8.28 7.49
C THR A 31 22.23 8.21 5.98
N ALA A 32 22.04 7.02 5.41
CA ALA A 32 21.87 6.81 3.97
C ALA A 32 20.52 6.18 3.57
N TYR A 33 19.69 5.76 4.53
CA TYR A 33 18.41 5.10 4.23
C TYR A 33 17.46 5.93 3.39
N GLU A 34 17.32 7.22 3.70
CA GLU A 34 16.47 8.15 2.94
C GLU A 34 17.01 8.45 1.54
N LYS A 35 18.32 8.33 1.34
CA LYS A 35 18.99 8.59 0.05
C LYS A 35 18.92 7.42 -0.93
N LEU A 36 18.64 6.22 -0.43
CA LEU A 36 18.65 4.97 -1.23
C LEU A 36 17.24 4.44 -1.55
N LEU A 37 16.21 5.06 -0.98
CA LEU A 37 14.81 4.74 -1.25
C LEU A 37 14.15 5.78 -2.15
N PRO A 38 13.07 5.43 -2.85
CA PRO A 38 12.25 6.44 -3.52
C PRO A 38 11.81 7.51 -2.51
N PRO A 39 11.94 8.81 -2.83
CA PRO A 39 11.91 9.92 -1.87
C PRO A 39 10.72 9.96 -0.91
N LEU A 40 9.53 9.52 -1.36
CA LEU A 40 8.29 9.59 -0.58
C LEU A 40 8.04 8.33 0.28
N VAL A 41 8.71 7.21 -0.02
CA VAL A 41 8.31 5.88 0.47
C VAL A 41 8.55 5.70 1.97
N ALA A 42 9.62 6.28 2.51
CA ALA A 42 9.96 6.14 3.92
C ALA A 42 8.86 6.75 4.81
N ASN A 43 8.53 8.02 4.56
CA ASN A 43 7.52 8.76 5.32
C ASN A 43 6.11 8.18 5.12
N ILE A 44 5.72 7.86 3.89
CA ILE A 44 4.39 7.26 3.63
C ILE A 44 4.22 5.96 4.43
N ARG A 45 5.21 5.05 4.41
CA ARG A 45 5.08 3.78 5.14
C ARG A 45 5.07 3.96 6.65
N ALA A 46 5.81 4.94 7.20
CA ALA A 46 5.74 5.29 8.61
C ALA A 46 4.35 5.78 9.02
N GLU A 47 3.75 6.68 8.22
CA GLU A 47 2.43 7.22 8.50
C GLU A 47 1.30 6.20 8.30
N VAL A 48 1.37 5.36 7.24
CA VAL A 48 0.43 4.26 7.02
C VAL A 48 0.48 3.25 8.17
N HIS A 49 1.67 2.96 8.70
CA HIS A 49 1.80 2.09 9.89
C HIS A 49 1.09 2.70 11.10
N LYS A 50 1.36 3.97 11.44
CA LYS A 50 0.67 4.66 12.54
C LYS A 50 -0.86 4.68 12.35
N TRP A 51 -1.32 4.96 11.14
CA TRP A 51 -2.74 4.98 10.80
C TRP A 51 -3.42 3.61 10.94
N ARG A 52 -2.72 2.54 10.56
CA ARG A 52 -3.20 1.16 10.78
C ARG A 52 -3.33 0.84 12.26
N GLU A 53 -2.31 1.15 13.07
CA GLU A 53 -2.34 0.94 14.53
C GLU A 53 -3.42 1.77 15.21
N ALA A 54 -3.75 2.94 14.67
CA ALA A 54 -4.87 3.77 15.11
C ALA A 54 -6.26 3.24 14.68
N GLY A 55 -6.35 2.03 14.11
CA GLY A 55 -7.61 1.40 13.74
C GLY A 55 -8.30 2.06 12.54
N TYR A 56 -7.50 2.58 11.60
CA TYR A 56 -7.94 3.28 10.39
C TYR A 56 -8.71 4.58 10.68
N ALA A 57 -8.20 5.38 11.62
CA ALA A 57 -8.76 6.69 11.95
C ALA A 57 -8.93 7.59 10.71
N ASP A 58 -9.95 8.46 10.74
CA ASP A 58 -10.27 9.46 9.70
C ASP A 58 -10.61 8.94 8.30
N ALA A 59 -10.53 7.64 8.05
CA ALA A 59 -11.00 7.04 6.80
C ALA A 59 -12.53 7.03 6.72
N SER A 60 -13.05 7.10 5.49
CA SER A 60 -14.49 7.01 5.22
C SER A 60 -15.11 5.75 5.81
N ALA A 61 -16.43 5.75 5.99
CA ALA A 61 -17.14 4.58 6.52
C ALA A 61 -16.90 3.36 5.61
N THR A 62 -16.96 3.56 4.30
CA THR A 62 -16.70 2.52 3.30
C THR A 62 -15.28 1.97 3.37
N SER A 63 -14.26 2.85 3.42
CA SER A 63 -12.86 2.39 3.52
C SER A 63 -12.62 1.60 4.79
N ARG A 64 -13.10 2.08 5.95
CA ARG A 64 -12.94 1.36 7.23
C ARG A 64 -13.64 0.01 7.20
N ALA A 65 -14.86 -0.05 6.65
CA ALA A 65 -15.60 -1.31 6.54
C ALA A 65 -14.87 -2.34 5.68
N LEU A 66 -14.39 -1.93 4.50
CA LEU A 66 -13.67 -2.81 3.58
C LEU A 66 -12.32 -3.27 4.12
N LEU A 67 -11.54 -2.37 4.74
CA LEU A 67 -10.25 -2.70 5.32
C LEU A 67 -10.37 -3.70 6.48
N ARG A 68 -11.33 -3.48 7.38
CA ARG A 68 -11.63 -4.43 8.47
C ARG A 68 -12.09 -5.76 7.92
N TRP A 69 -13.02 -5.73 6.96
CA TRP A 69 -13.49 -6.93 6.30
C TRP A 69 -12.33 -7.72 5.70
N TRP A 70 -11.44 -7.09 4.93
CA TRP A 70 -10.35 -7.83 4.28
C TRP A 70 -9.24 -8.28 5.23
N PHE A 71 -8.85 -7.47 6.20
CA PHE A 71 -7.59 -7.67 6.92
C PHE A 71 -7.73 -8.03 8.40
N ASP A 72 -8.90 -7.82 8.98
CA ASP A 72 -9.16 -8.07 10.41
C ASP A 72 -10.24 -9.15 10.62
N THR A 73 -11.11 -9.40 9.63
CA THR A 73 -12.08 -10.51 9.64
C THR A 73 -11.45 -11.80 9.11
N GLU A 74 -11.72 -12.93 9.77
CA GLU A 74 -11.32 -14.26 9.30
C GLU A 74 -12.21 -14.72 8.13
N HIS A 75 -11.57 -15.24 7.08
CA HIS A 75 -12.24 -15.76 5.89
C HIS A 75 -11.96 -17.26 5.75
N PRO A 76 -12.78 -18.14 6.35
CA PRO A 76 -12.60 -19.58 6.19
C PRO A 76 -12.94 -20.00 4.76
N TYR A 77 -12.15 -20.91 4.19
CA TYR A 77 -12.46 -21.59 2.94
C TYR A 77 -12.31 -23.10 3.11
N GLU A 78 -13.13 -23.85 2.38
CA GLU A 78 -13.09 -25.31 2.39
C GLU A 78 -11.95 -25.82 1.50
N GLN A 79 -11.15 -26.72 2.07
CA GLN A 79 -10.07 -27.41 1.38
C GLN A 79 -10.58 -28.68 0.69
N ALA A 80 -9.76 -29.27 -0.18
CA ALA A 80 -10.15 -30.47 -0.93
C ALA A 80 -10.48 -31.70 -0.04
N ASP A 81 -10.00 -31.71 1.20
CA ASP A 81 -10.26 -32.76 2.20
C ASP A 81 -11.48 -32.47 3.10
N GLY A 82 -12.22 -31.39 2.83
CA GLY A 82 -13.38 -30.95 3.62
C GLY A 82 -13.02 -30.18 4.90
N THR A 83 -11.73 -29.92 5.17
CA THR A 83 -11.32 -29.09 6.31
C THR A 83 -11.43 -27.60 5.99
N LEU A 84 -11.63 -26.77 7.00
CA LEU A 84 -11.62 -25.32 6.85
C LEU A 84 -10.22 -24.76 7.12
N ALA A 85 -9.75 -23.90 6.22
CA ALA A 85 -8.51 -23.15 6.39
C ALA A 85 -8.77 -21.64 6.35
N PRO A 86 -8.02 -20.82 7.12
CA PRO A 86 -8.14 -19.38 7.06
C PRO A 86 -7.47 -18.84 5.81
N PHE A 87 -8.21 -18.09 4.99
CA PHE A 87 -7.62 -17.28 3.93
C PHE A 87 -6.89 -16.07 4.54
N ARG A 88 -5.66 -15.82 4.08
CA ARG A 88 -4.81 -14.72 4.57
C ARG A 88 -4.18 -13.96 3.41
N TYR A 89 -4.26 -12.64 3.49
CA TYR A 89 -3.52 -11.75 2.58
C TYR A 89 -2.06 -11.65 2.99
N TYR A 90 -1.14 -11.64 2.02
CA TYR A 90 0.25 -11.28 2.31
C TYR A 90 0.33 -9.83 2.80
N PHE A 91 1.25 -9.53 3.70
CA PHE A 91 1.40 -8.18 4.22
C PHE A 91 1.70 -7.17 3.10
N ALA A 92 2.47 -7.54 2.09
CA ALA A 92 2.72 -6.69 0.92
C ALA A 92 1.43 -6.32 0.16
N GLN A 93 0.42 -7.20 0.12
CA GLN A 93 -0.88 -6.91 -0.50
C GLN A 93 -1.68 -5.94 0.37
N ARG A 94 -1.72 -6.19 1.69
CA ARG A 94 -2.38 -5.31 2.68
C ARG A 94 -1.78 -3.90 2.62
N GLU A 95 -0.46 -3.80 2.73
CA GLU A 95 0.25 -2.52 2.73
C GLU A 95 0.05 -1.74 1.43
N ALA A 96 0.04 -2.42 0.28
CA ALA A 96 -0.25 -1.78 -1.02
C ALA A 96 -1.65 -1.15 -1.04
N VAL A 97 -2.67 -1.90 -0.61
CA VAL A 97 -4.06 -1.44 -0.60
C VAL A 97 -4.24 -0.30 0.41
N GLU A 98 -3.76 -0.48 1.64
CA GLU A 98 -3.81 0.53 2.69
C GLU A 98 -3.13 1.83 2.28
N THR A 99 -1.98 1.75 1.60
CA THR A 99 -1.24 2.95 1.17
C THR A 99 -2.05 3.77 0.16
N VAL A 100 -2.65 3.13 -0.84
CA VAL A 100 -3.47 3.84 -1.84
C VAL A 100 -4.72 4.46 -1.19
N ILE A 101 -5.40 3.70 -0.32
CA ILE A 101 -6.57 4.20 0.39
C ILE A 101 -6.18 5.36 1.31
N TRP A 102 -5.09 5.25 2.06
CA TRP A 102 -4.63 6.30 2.96
C TRP A 102 -4.26 7.59 2.21
N LEU A 103 -3.52 7.50 1.10
CA LEU A 103 -3.18 8.67 0.30
C LEU A 103 -4.43 9.39 -0.24
N HIS A 104 -5.40 8.64 -0.76
CA HIS A 104 -6.58 9.23 -1.39
C HIS A 104 -7.68 9.62 -0.40
N ASP A 105 -8.11 8.71 0.47
CA ASP A 105 -9.28 8.91 1.34
C ASP A 105 -8.93 9.74 2.57
N VAL A 106 -7.79 9.43 3.20
CA VAL A 106 -7.39 10.03 4.48
C VAL A 106 -6.60 11.32 4.27
N ARG A 107 -5.52 11.24 3.47
CA ARG A 107 -4.65 12.38 3.20
C ARG A 107 -5.16 13.27 2.08
N ARG A 108 -6.18 12.82 1.35
CA ARG A 108 -6.85 13.58 0.28
C ARG A 108 -5.86 14.18 -0.72
N VAL A 109 -4.82 13.42 -1.06
CA VAL A 109 -3.83 13.83 -2.05
C VAL A 109 -4.54 14.06 -3.40
N ARG A 110 -4.52 15.30 -3.90
CA ARG A 110 -5.17 15.71 -5.15
C ARG A 110 -4.20 16.09 -6.25
N ASP A 111 -2.95 16.39 -5.91
CA ASP A 111 -1.95 16.86 -6.85
C ASP A 111 -0.52 16.50 -6.40
N LYS A 112 0.47 16.94 -7.18
CA LYS A 112 1.89 16.77 -6.88
C LYS A 112 2.32 17.50 -5.61
N PHE A 113 1.74 18.66 -5.28
CA PHE A 113 2.11 19.43 -4.09
C PHE A 113 1.71 18.72 -2.81
N ASP A 114 0.55 18.06 -2.80
CA ASP A 114 0.13 17.20 -1.69
C ASP A 114 1.10 16.03 -1.47
N LEU A 115 1.62 15.44 -2.55
CA LEU A 115 2.61 14.34 -2.49
C LEU A 115 3.97 14.80 -1.97
N LEU A 116 4.42 16.00 -2.35
CA LEU A 116 5.72 16.54 -1.93
C LEU A 116 5.84 16.72 -0.41
N ARG A 117 4.72 16.79 0.32
CA ARG A 117 4.71 16.82 1.80
C ARG A 117 5.34 15.58 2.44
N PHE A 118 5.52 14.50 1.67
CA PHE A 118 6.12 13.25 2.14
C PHE A 118 7.57 13.07 1.70
N ASP A 119 8.17 14.03 0.99
CA ASP A 119 9.58 13.94 0.56
C ASP A 119 10.51 13.93 1.77
N ALA A 120 11.15 12.77 2.01
CA ALA A 120 12.17 12.62 3.04
C ALA A 120 13.54 13.15 2.60
N SER A 121 13.78 13.21 1.29
CA SER A 121 15.10 13.52 0.71
C SER A 121 15.35 15.02 0.51
N GLY A 122 14.27 15.81 0.38
CA GLY A 122 14.33 17.20 -0.06
C GLY A 122 14.80 17.37 -1.52
N ALA A 123 14.93 16.27 -2.27
CA ALA A 123 15.45 16.26 -3.63
C ALA A 123 14.36 16.41 -4.70
N VAL A 124 13.08 16.38 -4.32
CA VAL A 124 11.97 16.42 -5.27
C VAL A 124 11.37 17.82 -5.32
N SER A 125 11.16 18.34 -6.54
CA SER A 125 10.46 19.61 -6.75
C SER A 125 9.27 19.43 -7.69
N ALA A 126 8.28 20.33 -7.59
CA ALA A 126 7.07 20.26 -8.41
C ALA A 126 7.36 20.35 -9.92
N GLY A 127 8.44 21.02 -10.31
CA GLY A 127 8.87 21.15 -11.71
C GLY A 127 9.39 19.85 -12.32
N MET A 128 9.55 18.77 -11.55
CA MET A 128 9.92 17.44 -12.04
C MET A 128 8.73 16.64 -12.58
N PHE A 129 7.51 17.17 -12.47
CA PHE A 129 6.28 16.49 -12.88
C PHE A 129 5.49 17.34 -13.86
N ASP A 130 5.29 16.81 -15.06
CA ASP A 130 4.47 17.43 -16.10
C ASP A 130 2.97 17.31 -15.80
N GLU A 131 2.57 16.28 -15.05
CA GLU A 131 1.17 16.03 -14.73
C GLU A 131 0.68 16.86 -13.53
N GLU A 132 -0.59 17.26 -13.61
CA GLU A 132 -1.29 17.97 -12.53
C GLU A 132 -2.17 17.03 -11.67
N TRP A 133 -2.18 15.73 -11.98
CA TRP A 133 -2.95 14.72 -11.23
C TRP A 133 -2.05 13.65 -10.61
N PRO A 134 -2.44 13.07 -9.46
CA PRO A 134 -1.63 12.09 -8.77
C PRO A 134 -1.60 10.77 -9.54
N ARG A 135 -0.42 10.17 -9.60
CA ARG A 135 -0.20 8.79 -10.06
C ARG A 135 0.26 7.94 -8.89
N TYR A 136 -0.55 6.95 -8.52
CA TYR A 136 -0.17 5.98 -7.50
C TYR A 136 0.53 4.79 -8.14
N VAL A 137 1.79 4.59 -7.78
CA VAL A 137 2.62 3.51 -8.29
C VAL A 137 2.93 2.55 -7.15
N VAL A 138 2.55 1.29 -7.31
CA VAL A 138 2.86 0.23 -6.35
C VAL A 138 3.89 -0.72 -6.97
N LYS A 139 5.08 -0.79 -6.39
CA LYS A 139 6.12 -1.74 -6.79
C LYS A 139 6.02 -3.00 -5.93
N MET A 140 5.73 -4.14 -6.56
CA MET A 140 5.58 -5.44 -5.89
C MET A 140 6.40 -6.51 -6.61
N ALA A 141 6.93 -7.49 -5.87
CA ALA A 141 7.64 -8.63 -6.44
C ALA A 141 6.72 -9.51 -7.31
N THR A 142 7.31 -10.21 -8.29
CA THR A 142 6.61 -11.26 -9.05
C THR A 142 6.14 -12.37 -8.10
N GLY A 143 4.93 -12.90 -8.31
CA GLY A 143 4.31 -13.87 -7.41
C GLY A 143 3.65 -13.29 -6.15
N ALA A 144 3.89 -12.02 -5.78
CA ALA A 144 3.30 -11.42 -4.57
C ALA A 144 1.78 -11.13 -4.65
N GLY A 145 1.14 -11.40 -5.79
CA GLY A 145 -0.31 -11.22 -5.99
C GLY A 145 -0.74 -9.78 -6.32
N LYS A 146 0.00 -9.12 -7.22
CA LYS A 146 -0.29 -7.77 -7.74
C LYS A 146 -1.75 -7.62 -8.23
N THR A 147 -2.24 -8.63 -8.95
CA THR A 147 -3.60 -8.69 -9.47
C THR A 147 -4.65 -8.73 -8.35
N LYS A 148 -4.35 -9.40 -7.23
CA LYS A 148 -5.24 -9.44 -6.06
C LYS A 148 -5.34 -8.06 -5.42
N ALA A 149 -4.20 -7.38 -5.19
CA ALA A 149 -4.20 -6.01 -4.69
C ALA A 149 -5.00 -5.05 -5.62
N LEU A 150 -4.82 -5.16 -6.93
CA LEU A 150 -5.58 -4.39 -7.91
C LEU A 150 -7.10 -4.65 -7.81
N SER A 151 -7.51 -5.92 -7.66
CA SER A 151 -8.93 -6.27 -7.51
C SER A 151 -9.58 -5.63 -6.28
N LEU A 152 -8.85 -5.54 -5.16
CA LEU A 152 -9.33 -4.87 -3.95
C LEU A 152 -9.48 -3.36 -4.15
N LEU A 153 -8.52 -2.72 -4.85
CA LEU A 153 -8.59 -1.30 -5.16
C LEU A 153 -9.75 -0.96 -6.11
N ILE A 154 -10.03 -1.82 -7.08
CA ILE A 154 -11.19 -1.68 -7.97
C ILE A 154 -12.49 -1.79 -7.16
N ALA A 155 -12.61 -2.81 -6.30
CA ALA A 155 -13.77 -2.99 -5.43
C ALA A 155 -13.95 -1.79 -4.50
N TRP A 156 -12.88 -1.32 -3.86
CA TRP A 156 -12.88 -0.12 -3.04
C TRP A 156 -13.35 1.11 -3.80
N SER A 157 -12.79 1.41 -4.97
CA SER A 157 -13.20 2.55 -5.80
C SER A 157 -14.68 2.50 -6.15
N PHE A 158 -15.19 1.33 -6.51
CA PHE A 158 -16.60 1.14 -6.84
C PHE A 158 -17.51 1.41 -5.65
N PHE A 159 -17.27 0.77 -4.50
CA PHE A 159 -18.10 0.92 -3.30
C PHE A 159 -17.98 2.32 -2.69
N HIS A 160 -16.78 2.89 -2.66
CA HIS A 160 -16.57 4.25 -2.16
C HIS A 160 -17.33 5.26 -3.02
N LYS A 161 -17.36 5.10 -4.36
CA LYS A 161 -18.20 5.94 -5.23
C LYS A 161 -19.69 5.71 -5.05
N LEU A 162 -20.10 4.50 -4.65
CA LEU A 162 -21.52 4.18 -4.45
C LEU A 162 -22.06 4.74 -3.12
N HIS A 163 -21.26 4.72 -2.06
CA HIS A 163 -21.73 4.94 -0.69
C HIS A 163 -21.27 6.26 -0.06
N GLU A 164 -20.15 6.84 -0.50
CA GLU A 164 -19.66 8.11 0.04
C GLU A 164 -20.15 9.29 -0.85
N PRO A 165 -20.95 10.24 -0.31
CA PRO A 165 -21.61 11.29 -1.11
C PRO A 165 -20.68 12.12 -2.00
N ASP A 166 -19.51 12.50 -1.48
CA ASP A 166 -18.54 13.37 -2.15
C ASP A 166 -17.39 12.60 -2.82
N SER A 167 -17.57 11.30 -3.03
CA SER A 167 -16.53 10.47 -3.65
C SER A 167 -16.23 10.91 -5.08
N THR A 168 -14.95 11.19 -5.35
CA THR A 168 -14.44 11.48 -6.70
C THR A 168 -13.99 10.23 -7.45
N LEU A 169 -14.11 9.04 -6.83
CA LEU A 169 -13.65 7.78 -7.42
C LEU A 169 -14.57 7.30 -8.56
N ALA A 170 -14.08 6.34 -9.33
CA ALA A 170 -14.77 5.82 -10.51
C ALA A 170 -15.49 4.50 -10.23
N ARG A 171 -16.55 4.24 -11.01
CA ARG A 171 -17.23 2.93 -11.10
C ARG A 171 -16.87 2.15 -12.38
N ASN A 172 -16.23 2.83 -13.33
CA ASN A 172 -15.81 2.25 -14.61
C ASN A 172 -14.28 2.23 -14.64
N PHE A 173 -13.71 1.11 -15.06
CA PHE A 173 -12.26 0.88 -14.99
C PHE A 173 -11.74 0.37 -16.34
N LEU A 174 -10.61 0.92 -16.77
CA LEU A 174 -9.82 0.39 -17.87
C LEU A 174 -8.57 -0.28 -17.28
N VAL A 175 -8.45 -1.59 -17.48
CA VAL A 175 -7.27 -2.34 -17.07
C VAL A 175 -6.44 -2.63 -18.32
N ILE A 176 -5.27 -2.00 -18.41
CA ILE A 176 -4.31 -2.24 -19.50
C ILE A 176 -3.28 -3.24 -18.99
N ALA A 177 -3.34 -4.46 -19.50
CA ALA A 177 -2.35 -5.49 -19.24
C ALA A 177 -1.50 -5.67 -20.50
N PRO A 178 -0.16 -5.49 -20.43
CA PRO A 178 0.69 -5.76 -21.58
C PRO A 178 0.67 -7.27 -21.87
N ASN A 179 0.60 -7.64 -23.15
CA ASN A 179 0.74 -9.03 -23.61
C ASN A 179 2.22 -9.49 -23.57
N ILE A 180 2.94 -9.17 -22.50
CA ILE A 180 4.34 -9.56 -22.28
C ILE A 180 4.42 -10.26 -20.93
N ILE A 181 4.74 -11.55 -20.98
CA ILE A 181 5.12 -12.32 -19.79
C ILE A 181 6.60 -12.00 -19.54
N VAL A 182 6.89 -11.30 -18.46
CA VAL A 182 8.27 -11.14 -17.96
C VAL A 182 8.54 -12.36 -17.06
N LEU A 183 9.32 -13.31 -17.56
CA LEU A 183 9.82 -14.48 -16.82
C LEU A 183 11.00 -14.08 -15.93
#